data_AF-A0A6L5Z2T6-F1
#
_entry.id   AF-A0A6L5Z2T6-F1
#
_cell.length_a   1.000
_cell.length_b   1.000
_cell.length_c   1.000
_cell.angle_alpha   90.00
_cell.angle_beta   90.00
_cell.angle_gamma   90.00
#
_symmetry.space_group_name_H-M   'P 1'
#
loop_
_entity.id
_entity.type
_entity.pdbx_description
1 polymer ?
#
loop_
_entity_poly.entity_id
_entity_poly.type
_entity_poly.pdbx_seq_one_letter_code
_entity_poly.pdbx_strand_id
1 'polypeptide(L)'
;MSGRASNPGVPRILRAEIAAARIEGILLADPALARHWRTGQAFVEAAASVGLEDIRLSAAAIMMRLTSNRTQDIDARGAEQGRRLIAVMARPPLLAADPDAGLRRIEAAASPVGHRTPFEDRLEGAEYAGLVARALEADTTPIIAALRGAAEYALRSRRSAPAAERLLFMALESEARARSRGDAGAAGRWDGPDLLAPAEAHWIAAPSAALTHGRYQVWSPISGISTLVDALEAQVARELGHLGTLRHELAKLDAAAAAARGRSRMADFVGFVKRQPILTSGQVMEDLGVTRATALSLIGTLEGQGSLVDFTARRSARFWATPTLAARLRHGSVRARPQAAGQGREAGKVPELDQPRTREDEEARLEELLGELDDALRGVDEVMRRG
;
A
#
# COMPACT_ATOMS: atom_id res chain seq x y z
N MET A 1 31.97 32.96 1.81
CA MET A 1 31.49 31.67 1.29
C MET A 1 31.20 30.77 2.47
N SER A 2 30.00 30.88 3.04
CA SER A 2 29.55 30.02 4.13
C SER A 2 29.04 28.73 3.51
N GLY A 3 29.68 27.60 3.81
CA GLY A 3 29.18 26.29 3.42
C GLY A 3 27.83 26.05 4.09
N ARG A 4 26.75 26.03 3.31
CA ARG A 4 25.48 25.45 3.75
C ARG A 4 25.79 24.02 4.17
N ALA A 5 25.64 23.73 5.46
CA ALA A 5 25.70 22.36 5.95
C ALA A 5 24.63 21.57 5.19
N SER A 6 25.06 20.62 4.36
CA SER A 6 24.16 19.74 3.62
C SER A 6 23.23 19.04 4.61
N ASN A 7 21.94 19.36 4.59
CA ASN A 7 20.94 18.74 5.44
C ASN A 7 20.95 17.22 5.17
N PRO A 8 21.27 16.36 6.17
CA PRO A 8 21.44 14.92 5.97
C PRO A 8 20.16 14.19 5.52
N GLY A 9 19.00 14.88 5.49
CA GLY A 9 17.72 14.35 5.02
C GLY A 9 17.59 14.21 3.50
N VAL A 10 18.18 15.12 2.70
CA VAL A 10 18.05 15.10 1.23
C VAL A 10 18.63 13.83 0.61
N PRO A 11 19.85 13.39 0.95
CA PRO A 11 20.41 12.16 0.39
C PRO A 11 19.59 10.90 0.73
N ARG A 12 18.85 10.91 1.85
CA ARG A 12 18.02 9.77 2.29
C ARG A 12 16.75 9.65 1.46
N ILE A 13 16.04 10.77 1.25
CA ILE A 13 14.82 10.79 0.42
C ILE A 13 15.16 10.37 -1.01
N LEU A 14 16.27 10.87 -1.56
CA LEU A 14 16.76 10.44 -2.86
C LEU A 14 17.03 8.94 -2.96
N ARG A 15 17.57 8.30 -1.91
CA ARG A 15 17.76 6.84 -1.90
C ARG A 15 16.44 6.10 -1.91
N ALA A 16 15.46 6.55 -1.11
CA ALA A 16 14.13 5.96 -1.11
C ALA A 16 13.46 6.09 -2.49
N GLU A 17 13.56 7.25 -3.14
CA GLU A 17 13.05 7.48 -4.49
C GLU A 17 13.72 6.59 -5.54
N ILE A 18 15.06 6.53 -5.54
CA ILE A 18 15.82 5.67 -6.45
C ILE A 18 15.45 4.20 -6.25
N ALA A 19 15.33 3.74 -4.99
CA ALA A 19 14.94 2.38 -4.68
C ALA A 19 13.51 2.09 -5.19
N ALA A 20 12.58 3.03 -4.99
CA ALA A 20 11.20 2.87 -5.44
C ALA A 20 11.08 2.88 -6.97
N ALA A 21 11.85 3.75 -7.65
CA ALA A 21 11.93 3.80 -9.11
C ALA A 21 12.45 2.49 -9.72
N ARG A 22 13.37 1.78 -9.05
CA ARG A 22 13.82 0.45 -9.49
C ARG A 22 12.71 -0.58 -9.44
N ILE A 23 11.93 -0.62 -8.36
CA ILE A 23 10.76 -1.50 -8.30
C ILE A 23 9.77 -1.10 -9.39
N GLU A 24 9.46 0.18 -9.51
CA GLU A 24 8.55 0.70 -10.53
C GLU A 24 8.93 0.23 -11.94
N GLY A 25 10.21 0.38 -12.35
CA GLY A 25 10.68 -0.08 -13.66
C GLY A 25 10.50 -1.58 -13.87
N ILE A 26 10.73 -2.41 -12.84
CA ILE A 26 10.50 -3.86 -12.90
C ILE A 26 9.00 -4.16 -13.08
N LEU A 27 8.13 -3.47 -12.32
CA LEU A 27 6.70 -3.70 -12.37
C LEU A 27 6.06 -3.18 -13.68
N LEU A 28 6.62 -2.14 -14.28
CA LEU A 28 6.19 -1.64 -15.59
C LEU A 28 6.51 -2.64 -16.70
N ALA A 29 7.65 -3.33 -16.61
CA ALA A 29 8.03 -4.34 -17.59
C ALA A 29 7.15 -5.61 -17.53
N ASP A 30 6.50 -5.89 -16.39
CA ASP A 30 5.64 -7.06 -16.21
C ASP A 30 4.36 -6.70 -15.42
N PRO A 31 3.25 -6.40 -16.11
CA PRO A 31 1.98 -6.07 -15.46
C PRO A 31 1.39 -7.19 -14.60
N ALA A 32 1.71 -8.46 -14.89
CA ALA A 32 1.25 -9.58 -14.07
C ALA A 32 2.00 -9.59 -12.73
N LEU A 33 3.31 -9.40 -12.77
CA LEU A 33 4.13 -9.22 -11.57
C LEU A 33 3.62 -8.05 -10.72
N ALA A 34 3.29 -6.93 -11.36
CA ALA A 34 2.75 -5.74 -10.70
C ALA A 34 1.46 -6.02 -9.93
N ARG A 35 0.48 -6.68 -10.56
CA ARG A 35 -0.79 -7.04 -9.91
C ARG A 35 -0.58 -7.96 -8.71
N HIS A 36 0.21 -9.02 -8.88
CA HIS A 36 0.48 -9.97 -7.81
C HIS A 36 1.20 -9.34 -6.62
N TRP A 37 2.20 -8.50 -6.89
CA TRP A 37 2.95 -7.80 -5.86
C TRP A 37 2.08 -6.79 -5.11
N ARG A 38 1.35 -5.91 -5.83
CA ARG A 38 0.49 -4.88 -5.21
C ARG A 38 -0.66 -5.47 -4.43
N THR A 39 -1.30 -6.53 -4.93
CA THR A 39 -2.34 -7.23 -4.16
C THR A 39 -1.76 -7.74 -2.85
N GLY A 40 -0.62 -8.43 -2.85
CA GLY A 40 0.02 -8.89 -1.60
C GLY A 40 0.40 -7.74 -0.66
N GLN A 41 0.96 -6.66 -1.20
CA GLN A 41 1.35 -5.49 -0.40
C GLN A 41 0.16 -4.76 0.21
N ALA A 42 -0.97 -4.63 -0.51
CA ALA A 42 -2.16 -3.98 0.02
C ALA A 42 -2.70 -4.69 1.27
N PHE A 43 -2.67 -6.02 1.32
CA PHE A 43 -3.07 -6.77 2.52
C PHE A 43 -2.11 -6.58 3.70
N VAL A 44 -0.80 -6.54 3.43
CA VAL A 44 0.23 -6.31 4.46
C VAL A 44 0.10 -4.90 5.02
N GLU A 45 -0.01 -3.90 4.15
CA GLU A 45 -0.19 -2.50 4.51
C GLU A 45 -1.49 -2.28 5.29
N ALA A 46 -2.61 -2.87 4.88
CA ALA A 46 -3.88 -2.73 5.58
C ALA A 46 -3.82 -3.33 7.00
N ALA A 47 -3.24 -4.52 7.14
CA ALA A 47 -3.08 -5.15 8.46
C ALA A 47 -2.15 -4.31 9.35
N ALA A 48 -1.04 -3.80 8.80
CA ALA A 48 -0.12 -2.92 9.52
C ALA A 48 -0.77 -1.58 9.91
N SER A 49 -1.54 -0.96 9.00
CA SER A 49 -2.21 0.31 9.24
C SER A 49 -3.26 0.19 10.34
N VAL A 50 -4.06 -0.89 10.35
CA VAL A 50 -4.99 -1.17 11.44
C VAL A 50 -4.24 -1.48 12.75
N GLY A 51 -3.10 -2.17 12.66
CA GLY A 51 -2.22 -2.44 13.81
C GLY A 51 -1.59 -1.19 14.44
N LEU A 52 -1.36 -0.14 13.66
CA LEU A 52 -0.92 1.16 14.18
C LEU A 52 -2.02 1.88 14.98
N GLU A 53 -3.29 1.54 14.76
CA GLU A 53 -4.45 2.02 15.52
C GLU A 53 -4.80 1.09 16.71
N ASP A 54 -3.80 0.36 17.22
CA ASP A 54 -3.89 -0.58 18.35
C ASP A 54 -4.83 -1.79 18.16
N ILE A 55 -5.30 -2.05 16.93
CA ILE A 55 -6.12 -3.22 16.61
C ILE A 55 -5.23 -4.32 16.02
N ARG A 56 -5.03 -5.41 16.76
CA ARG A 56 -4.23 -6.55 16.28
C ARG A 56 -4.94 -7.28 15.15
N LEU A 57 -4.39 -7.16 13.95
CA LEU A 57 -4.95 -7.76 12.76
C LEU A 57 -3.85 -8.35 11.88
N SER A 58 -4.14 -9.47 11.23
CA SER A 58 -3.27 -10.05 10.21
C SER A 58 -3.97 -10.02 8.84
N ALA A 59 -3.18 -10.06 7.77
CA ALA A 59 -3.70 -10.26 6.41
C ALA A 59 -4.61 -11.51 6.34
N ALA A 60 -4.23 -12.57 7.06
CA ALA A 60 -5.03 -13.80 7.19
C ALA A 60 -6.38 -13.54 7.84
N ALA A 61 -6.42 -12.73 8.90
CA ALA A 61 -7.64 -12.40 9.60
C ALA A 61 -8.61 -11.58 8.72
N ILE A 62 -8.09 -10.63 7.93
CA ILE A 62 -8.88 -9.89 6.93
C ILE A 62 -9.51 -10.88 5.94
N MET A 63 -8.69 -11.73 5.31
CA MET A 63 -9.17 -12.73 4.34
C MET A 63 -10.18 -13.71 4.94
N MET A 64 -9.92 -14.22 6.14
CA MET A 64 -10.84 -15.15 6.83
C MET A 64 -12.18 -14.52 7.14
N ARG A 65 -12.25 -13.21 7.42
CA ARG A 65 -13.52 -12.52 7.65
C ARG A 65 -14.34 -12.35 6.37
N LEU A 66 -13.69 -12.15 5.22
CA LEU A 66 -14.38 -12.11 3.91
C LEU A 66 -15.09 -13.42 3.58
N THR A 67 -14.63 -14.52 4.18
CA THR A 67 -15.12 -15.88 3.92
C THR A 67 -16.00 -16.43 5.03
N SER A 68 -16.10 -15.71 6.16
CA SER A 68 -16.84 -16.16 7.34
C SER A 68 -17.35 -15.02 8.21
N ASN A 69 -18.67 -14.99 8.42
CA ASN A 69 -19.31 -14.12 9.42
C ASN A 69 -19.12 -14.60 10.88
N ARG A 70 -18.50 -15.76 11.13
CA ARG A 70 -18.52 -16.45 12.44
C ARG A 70 -17.14 -16.89 12.97
N THR A 71 -16.11 -16.08 12.80
CA THR A 71 -14.84 -16.25 13.50
C THR A 71 -14.88 -15.53 14.85
N GLN A 72 -14.89 -16.30 15.96
CA GLN A 72 -15.06 -15.78 17.32
C GLN A 72 -13.83 -15.04 17.87
N ASP A 73 -12.66 -15.18 17.24
CA ASP A 73 -11.38 -14.59 17.71
C ASP A 73 -10.80 -13.51 16.78
N ILE A 74 -11.54 -13.09 15.74
CA ILE A 74 -11.10 -12.02 14.82
C ILE A 74 -11.84 -10.74 15.15
N ASP A 75 -11.10 -9.64 15.35
CA ASP A 75 -11.71 -8.31 15.45
C ASP A 75 -12.47 -8.00 14.16
N ALA A 76 -13.80 -8.06 14.24
CA ALA A 76 -14.67 -7.84 13.09
C ALA A 76 -14.62 -6.39 12.58
N ARG A 77 -14.40 -5.41 13.48
CA ARG A 77 -14.28 -4.00 13.12
C ARG A 77 -12.95 -3.74 12.45
N GLY A 78 -11.87 -4.28 13.00
CA GLY A 78 -10.53 -4.23 12.40
C GLY A 78 -10.49 -4.87 11.02
N ALA A 79 -11.06 -6.06 10.85
CA ALA A 79 -11.12 -6.74 9.56
C ALA A 79 -11.93 -5.96 8.52
N GLU A 80 -13.06 -5.36 8.90
CA GLU A 80 -13.85 -4.48 8.03
C GLU A 80 -13.12 -3.17 7.71
N GLN A 81 -12.39 -2.59 8.65
CA GLN A 81 -11.56 -1.42 8.38
C GLN A 81 -10.45 -1.76 7.39
N GLY A 82 -9.69 -2.84 7.64
CA GLY A 82 -8.64 -3.33 6.73
C GLY A 82 -9.20 -3.59 5.32
N ARG A 83 -10.42 -4.13 5.22
CA ARG A 83 -11.12 -4.30 3.94
C ARG A 83 -11.32 -2.97 3.20
N ARG A 84 -11.78 -1.93 3.88
CA ARG A 84 -11.96 -0.59 3.28
C ARG A 84 -10.63 0.03 2.85
N LEU A 85 -9.57 -0.13 3.66
CA LEU A 85 -8.24 0.33 3.32
C LEU A 85 -7.72 -0.35 2.03
N ILE A 86 -7.86 -1.68 1.93
CA ILE A 86 -7.47 -2.44 0.72
C ILE A 86 -8.22 -1.91 -0.51
N ALA A 87 -9.52 -1.65 -0.40
CA ALA A 87 -10.30 -1.15 -1.52
C ALA A 87 -9.82 0.21 -2.03
N VAL A 88 -9.32 1.09 -1.14
CA VAL A 88 -8.70 2.37 -1.55
C VAL A 88 -7.32 2.13 -2.13
N MET A 89 -6.46 1.31 -1.50
CA MET A 89 -5.11 1.05 -2.00
C MET A 89 -5.11 0.31 -3.34
N ALA A 90 -6.02 -0.63 -3.56
CA ALA A 90 -6.10 -1.37 -4.82
C ALA A 90 -6.51 -0.47 -5.99
N ARG A 91 -7.33 0.55 -5.73
CA ARG A 91 -7.80 1.53 -6.72
C ARG A 91 -7.84 2.92 -6.10
N PRO A 92 -6.69 3.60 -5.95
CA PRO A 92 -6.64 4.92 -5.34
C PRO A 92 -7.53 5.91 -6.10
N PRO A 93 -8.18 6.86 -5.41
CA PRO A 93 -8.90 7.92 -6.09
C PRO A 93 -7.95 8.78 -6.94
N LEU A 94 -8.46 9.33 -8.05
CA LEU A 94 -7.76 10.36 -8.83
C LEU A 94 -7.97 11.72 -8.16
N LEU A 95 -7.04 12.10 -7.30
CA LEU A 95 -7.14 13.27 -6.47
C LEU A 95 -7.06 14.56 -7.30
N ALA A 96 -6.26 14.62 -8.38
CA ALA A 96 -6.20 15.81 -9.20
C ALA A 96 -7.48 16.03 -10.03
N ALA A 97 -8.23 14.97 -10.32
CA ALA A 97 -9.47 15.05 -11.10
C ALA A 97 -10.66 15.47 -10.22
N ASP A 98 -10.79 14.89 -9.02
CA ASP A 98 -11.84 15.22 -8.05
C ASP A 98 -11.29 15.13 -6.61
N PRO A 99 -10.66 16.21 -6.11
CA PRO A 99 -10.06 16.24 -4.78
C PRO A 99 -11.07 15.95 -3.67
N ASP A 100 -12.28 16.51 -3.74
CA ASP A 100 -13.29 16.35 -2.67
C ASP A 100 -13.80 14.91 -2.61
N ALA A 101 -14.24 14.34 -3.74
CA ALA A 101 -14.72 12.95 -3.73
C ALA A 101 -13.59 11.97 -3.37
N GLY A 102 -12.37 12.24 -3.83
CA GLY A 102 -11.19 11.44 -3.53
C GLY A 102 -10.84 11.42 -2.04
N LEU A 103 -10.72 12.58 -1.42
CA LEU A 103 -10.39 12.68 0.01
C LEU A 103 -11.54 12.15 0.88
N ARG A 104 -12.80 12.40 0.52
CA ARG A 104 -13.94 11.79 1.23
C ARG A 104 -13.94 10.27 1.18
N ARG A 105 -13.54 9.67 0.05
CA ARG A 105 -13.39 8.22 -0.07
C ARG A 105 -12.28 7.69 0.84
N ILE A 106 -11.16 8.40 0.93
CA ILE A 106 -10.05 8.08 1.85
C ILE A 106 -10.52 8.17 3.30
N GLU A 107 -11.14 9.28 3.68
CA GLU A 107 -11.68 9.51 5.03
C GLU A 107 -12.69 8.44 5.44
N ALA A 108 -13.64 8.12 4.56
CA ALA A 108 -14.66 7.10 4.82
C ALA A 108 -14.06 5.70 5.00
N ALA A 109 -12.96 5.39 4.31
CA ALA A 109 -12.24 4.14 4.48
C ALA A 109 -11.41 4.10 5.77
N ALA A 110 -10.85 5.24 6.17
CA ALA A 110 -10.03 5.39 7.37
C ALA A 110 -10.85 5.50 8.67
N SER A 111 -12.09 5.98 8.60
CA SER A 111 -12.96 6.15 9.77
C SER A 111 -13.16 4.83 10.54
N PRO A 112 -12.98 4.82 11.88
CA PRO A 112 -13.20 3.63 12.70
C PRO A 112 -14.61 3.07 12.54
N VAL A 113 -14.71 1.76 12.31
CA VAL A 113 -16.00 1.09 12.10
C VAL A 113 -16.85 1.18 13.38
N GLY A 114 -18.07 1.70 13.24
CA GLY A 114 -19.02 1.83 14.34
C GLY A 114 -18.93 3.15 15.13
N HIS A 115 -18.00 4.04 14.79
CA HIS A 115 -17.98 5.41 15.30
C HIS A 115 -18.66 6.33 14.27
N ARG A 116 -19.60 7.15 14.75
CA ARG A 116 -20.33 8.14 13.92
C ARG A 116 -19.75 9.54 14.03
N THR A 117 -18.77 9.76 14.90
CA THR A 117 -18.19 11.08 15.08
C THR A 117 -17.54 11.49 13.76
N PRO A 118 -18.03 12.56 13.11
CA PRO A 118 -17.32 13.16 12.00
C PRO A 118 -15.91 13.53 12.49
N PHE A 119 -14.93 13.58 11.60
CA PHE A 119 -13.68 14.27 11.90
C PHE A 119 -14.05 15.69 12.37
N GLU A 120 -13.84 15.99 13.66
CA GLU A 120 -14.30 17.25 14.28
C GLU A 120 -13.61 18.47 13.64
N ASP A 121 -12.43 18.24 13.05
CA ASP A 121 -11.63 19.19 12.28
C ASP A 121 -11.53 18.76 10.80
N ARG A 122 -12.68 18.53 10.15
CA ARG A 122 -12.73 18.15 8.72
C ARG A 122 -12.48 19.38 7.83
N LEU A 123 -11.64 19.21 6.81
CA LEU A 123 -11.34 20.28 5.85
C LEU A 123 -12.51 20.54 4.90
N GLU A 124 -12.57 21.77 4.40
CA GLU A 124 -13.53 22.17 3.37
C GLU A 124 -13.05 21.79 1.96
N GLY A 125 -13.98 21.68 1.01
CA GLY A 125 -13.67 21.22 -0.36
C GLY A 125 -12.61 22.06 -1.08
N ALA A 126 -12.56 23.38 -0.85
CA ALA A 126 -11.54 24.26 -1.43
C ALA A 126 -10.14 23.99 -0.86
N GLU A 127 -10.04 23.55 0.40
CA GLU A 127 -8.77 23.21 1.04
C GLU A 127 -8.18 21.91 0.47
N TYR A 128 -9.04 20.93 0.13
CA TYR A 128 -8.62 19.70 -0.54
C TYR A 128 -7.98 19.97 -1.91
N ALA A 129 -8.61 20.83 -2.71
CA ALA A 129 -8.07 21.19 -4.02
C ALA A 129 -6.69 21.85 -3.91
N GLY A 130 -6.53 22.80 -2.98
CA GLY A 130 -5.25 23.46 -2.74
C GLY A 130 -4.16 22.49 -2.27
N LEU A 131 -4.50 21.58 -1.36
CA LEU A 131 -3.57 20.56 -0.86
C LEU A 131 -3.08 19.64 -1.98
N VAL A 132 -4.00 19.11 -2.79
CA VAL A 132 -3.65 18.21 -3.89
C VAL A 132 -2.81 18.92 -4.95
N ALA A 133 -3.16 20.18 -5.27
CA ALA A 133 -2.40 20.96 -6.24
C ALA A 133 -0.95 21.22 -5.79
N ARG A 134 -0.73 21.56 -4.52
CA ARG A 134 0.61 21.73 -3.94
C ARG A 134 1.39 20.41 -3.87
N ALA A 135 0.72 19.32 -3.49
CA ALA A 135 1.36 18.02 -3.41
C ALA A 135 1.81 17.50 -4.78
N LEU A 136 1.03 17.76 -5.84
CA LEU A 136 1.27 17.31 -7.21
C LEU A 136 1.86 18.42 -8.11
N GLU A 137 2.55 19.38 -7.52
CA GLU A 137 3.24 20.45 -8.26
C GLU A 137 4.24 19.86 -9.26
N ALA A 138 4.46 20.56 -10.37
CA ALA A 138 5.41 20.15 -11.39
C ALA A 138 6.80 19.90 -10.78
N ASP A 139 7.54 18.94 -11.32
CA ASP A 139 8.89 18.54 -10.89
C ASP A 139 9.00 17.88 -9.50
N THR A 140 7.87 17.66 -8.80
CA THR A 140 7.89 16.92 -7.52
C THR A 140 8.01 15.40 -7.77
N THR A 141 8.94 14.74 -7.07
CA THR A 141 9.09 13.28 -7.15
C THR A 141 8.01 12.55 -6.32
N PRO A 142 7.65 11.30 -6.64
CA PRO A 142 6.44 10.67 -6.08
C PRO A 142 6.36 10.51 -4.55
N ILE A 143 7.45 10.11 -3.88
CA ILE A 143 7.48 9.99 -2.42
C ILE A 143 7.40 11.38 -1.79
N ILE A 144 8.04 12.39 -2.39
CA ILE A 144 7.96 13.76 -1.89
C ILE A 144 6.54 14.29 -2.00
N ALA A 145 5.89 14.15 -3.16
CA ALA A 145 4.50 14.53 -3.38
C ALA A 145 3.58 13.92 -2.30
N ALA A 146 3.80 12.63 -2.01
CA ALA A 146 3.08 11.90 -0.98
C ALA A 146 3.35 12.42 0.45
N LEU A 147 4.62 12.69 0.80
CA LEU A 147 4.99 13.25 2.10
C LEU A 147 4.37 14.64 2.30
N ARG A 148 4.42 15.49 1.28
CA ARG A 148 3.83 16.84 1.29
C ARG A 148 2.36 16.81 1.61
N GLY A 149 1.58 16.10 0.81
CA GLY A 149 0.13 16.08 0.99
C GLY A 149 -0.29 15.39 2.30
N ALA A 150 0.43 14.35 2.73
CA ALA A 150 0.14 13.71 4.01
C ALA A 150 0.48 14.61 5.22
N ALA A 151 1.60 15.33 5.17
CA ALA A 151 1.99 16.27 6.22
C ALA A 151 1.07 17.50 6.27
N GLU A 152 0.67 18.01 5.10
CA GLU A 152 -0.28 19.12 5.03
C GLU A 152 -1.67 18.71 5.53
N TYR A 153 -2.16 17.54 5.13
CA TYR A 153 -3.44 17.02 5.63
C TYR A 153 -3.40 16.82 7.15
N ALA A 154 -2.29 16.26 7.66
CA ALA A 154 -2.05 16.07 9.08
C ALA A 154 -2.12 17.37 9.90
N LEU A 155 -1.48 18.44 9.41
CA LEU A 155 -1.52 19.76 10.04
C LEU A 155 -2.94 20.30 10.10
N ARG A 156 -3.62 20.30 8.95
CA ARG A 156 -4.95 20.92 8.84
C ARG A 156 -6.03 20.13 9.57
N SER A 157 -5.95 18.79 9.55
CA SER A 157 -6.88 17.89 10.27
C SER A 157 -6.50 17.67 11.74
N ARG A 158 -5.48 18.39 12.25
CA ARG A 158 -4.93 18.26 13.60
C ARG A 158 -4.64 16.81 14.00
N ARG A 159 -4.12 16.02 13.06
CA ARG A 159 -3.74 14.60 13.30
C ARG A 159 -4.92 13.72 13.71
N SER A 160 -6.16 14.11 13.42
CA SER A 160 -7.36 13.37 13.83
C SER A 160 -7.55 12.04 13.10
N ALA A 161 -6.80 11.81 12.01
CA ALA A 161 -6.99 10.66 11.13
C ALA A 161 -5.66 10.06 10.59
N PRO A 162 -4.79 9.46 11.43
CA PRO A 162 -3.51 8.90 10.96
C PRO A 162 -3.63 7.86 9.84
N ALA A 163 -4.68 7.03 9.86
CA ALA A 163 -4.94 6.08 8.78
C ALA A 163 -5.31 6.77 7.45
N ALA A 164 -6.01 7.91 7.49
CA ALA A 164 -6.33 8.70 6.30
C ALA A 164 -5.08 9.34 5.71
N GLU A 165 -4.18 9.86 6.56
CA GLU A 165 -2.89 10.41 6.15
C GLU A 165 -2.04 9.38 5.39
N ARG A 166 -1.99 8.12 5.87
CA ARG A 166 -1.26 7.03 5.20
C ARG A 166 -1.89 6.61 3.87
N LEU A 167 -3.22 6.58 3.79
CA LEU A 167 -3.91 6.35 2.52
C LEU A 167 -3.71 7.50 1.53
N LEU A 168 -3.75 8.74 2.00
CA LEU A 168 -3.50 9.94 1.18
C LEU A 168 -2.07 9.93 0.63
N PHE A 169 -1.09 9.59 1.46
CA PHE A 169 0.29 9.34 1.02
C PHE A 169 0.33 8.37 -0.17
N MET A 170 -0.26 7.18 -0.03
CA MET A 170 -0.23 6.17 -1.09
C MET A 170 -1.00 6.60 -2.34
N ALA A 171 -2.11 7.34 -2.19
CA ALA A 171 -2.88 7.85 -3.31
C ALA A 171 -2.10 8.90 -4.11
N LEU A 172 -1.48 9.87 -3.42
CA LEU A 172 -0.65 10.90 -4.04
C LEU A 172 0.61 10.31 -4.68
N GLU A 173 1.26 9.33 -4.04
CA GLU A 173 2.40 8.63 -4.64
C GLU A 173 1.99 7.92 -5.94
N SER A 174 0.83 7.22 -5.91
CA SER A 174 0.29 6.53 -7.07
C SER A 174 -0.02 7.49 -8.21
N GLU A 175 -0.60 8.64 -7.91
CA GLU A 175 -0.97 9.63 -8.91
C GLU A 175 0.24 10.38 -9.47
N ALA A 176 1.20 10.75 -8.62
CA ALA A 176 2.47 11.33 -9.07
C ALA A 176 3.19 10.40 -10.05
N ARG A 177 3.29 9.09 -9.75
CA ARG A 177 3.86 8.09 -10.67
C ARG A 177 3.08 7.98 -11.97
N ALA A 178 1.75 8.00 -11.93
CA ALA A 178 0.92 7.98 -13.14
C ALA A 178 1.17 9.20 -14.03
N ARG A 179 1.25 10.39 -13.43
CA ARG A 179 1.52 11.66 -14.12
C ARG A 179 2.89 11.68 -14.78
N SER A 180 3.93 11.20 -14.09
CA SER A 180 5.28 11.09 -14.65
C SER A 180 5.36 10.20 -15.91
N ARG A 181 4.37 9.31 -16.12
CA ARG A 181 4.29 8.43 -17.29
C ARG A 181 3.36 8.95 -18.39
N GLY A 182 2.60 10.02 -18.14
CA GLY A 182 1.54 10.48 -19.04
C GLY A 182 0.24 9.68 -18.93
N ASP A 183 0.09 8.82 -17.92
CA ASP A 183 -1.10 8.00 -17.67
C ASP A 183 -2.16 8.74 -16.82
N ALA A 184 -2.06 10.08 -16.74
CA ALA A 184 -2.93 10.92 -15.93
C ALA A 184 -4.39 10.81 -16.41
N GLY A 185 -5.21 10.02 -15.72
CA GLY A 185 -6.63 9.84 -16.01
C GLY A 185 -7.10 8.39 -16.23
N ALA A 186 -6.20 7.40 -16.22
CA ALA A 186 -6.55 6.00 -16.46
C ALA A 186 -6.92 5.19 -15.19
N ALA A 187 -7.44 5.82 -14.14
CA ALA A 187 -8.00 5.03 -13.04
C ALA A 187 -9.38 4.52 -13.44
N GLY A 188 -9.55 3.19 -13.43
CA GLY A 188 -10.84 2.56 -13.66
C GLY A 188 -11.90 3.09 -12.70
N ARG A 189 -13.13 3.26 -13.21
CA ARG A 189 -14.30 3.55 -12.39
C ARG A 189 -14.38 2.53 -11.24
N TRP A 190 -14.55 3.01 -10.01
CA TRP A 190 -14.76 2.14 -8.87
C TRP A 190 -16.19 1.60 -8.89
N ASP A 191 -16.36 0.36 -9.36
CA ASP A 191 -17.67 -0.30 -9.45
C ASP A 191 -18.04 -1.11 -8.18
N GLY A 192 -17.25 -1.02 -7.11
CA GLY A 192 -17.56 -1.65 -5.82
C GLY A 192 -16.37 -2.32 -5.13
N PRO A 193 -16.60 -2.94 -3.95
CA PRO A 193 -15.53 -3.39 -3.08
C PRO A 193 -15.14 -4.85 -3.33
N ASP A 194 -14.94 -5.24 -4.59
CA ASP A 194 -14.37 -6.55 -4.88
C ASP A 194 -12.90 -6.57 -4.46
N LEU A 195 -12.63 -7.11 -3.28
CA LEU A 195 -11.28 -7.20 -2.71
C LEU A 195 -10.38 -8.19 -3.44
N LEU A 196 -11.00 -9.05 -4.24
CA LEU A 196 -10.26 -9.96 -5.09
C LEU A 196 -9.85 -9.26 -6.37
N ALA A 197 -10.50 -8.15 -6.75
CA ALA A 197 -10.12 -7.41 -7.94
C ALA A 197 -8.61 -7.05 -7.89
N PRO A 198 -7.90 -7.17 -9.01
CA PRO A 198 -6.49 -6.85 -9.05
C PRO A 198 -6.26 -5.38 -8.72
N ALA A 199 -5.14 -5.10 -8.06
CA ALA A 199 -4.73 -3.74 -7.79
C ALA A 199 -4.34 -3.03 -9.10
N GLU A 200 -5.02 -1.93 -9.41
CA GLU A 200 -4.80 -1.03 -10.55
C GLU A 200 -4.10 0.26 -10.08
N ALA A 201 -3.31 0.16 -9.02
CA ALA A 201 -2.57 1.27 -8.45
C ALA A 201 -1.15 1.37 -9.02
N HIS A 202 -0.48 2.49 -8.74
CA HIS A 202 0.91 2.72 -9.13
C HIS A 202 1.86 2.95 -7.96
N TRP A 203 1.36 3.14 -6.73
CA TRP A 203 2.18 3.28 -5.53
C TRP A 203 3.16 2.12 -5.36
N ILE A 204 4.27 2.43 -4.68
CA ILE A 204 5.35 1.50 -4.36
C ILE A 204 5.63 1.51 -2.84
N ALA A 205 5.56 2.67 -2.21
CA ALA A 205 5.84 2.83 -0.80
C ALA A 205 4.63 2.41 0.06
N ALA A 206 4.88 1.51 1.02
CA ALA A 206 3.88 1.01 1.96
C ALA A 206 4.25 1.49 3.39
N PRO A 207 3.76 2.66 3.83
CA PRO A 207 4.26 3.34 5.02
C PRO A 207 3.99 2.57 6.32
N SER A 208 2.81 1.97 6.49
CA SER A 208 2.51 1.21 7.71
C SER A 208 3.35 -0.06 7.78
N ALA A 209 3.51 -0.75 6.66
CA ALA A 209 4.37 -1.92 6.57
C ALA A 209 5.84 -1.57 6.88
N ALA A 210 6.33 -0.41 6.41
CA ALA A 210 7.67 0.06 6.73
C ALA A 210 7.84 0.35 8.24
N LEU A 211 6.86 1.01 8.87
CA LEU A 211 6.92 1.39 10.29
C LEU A 211 6.67 0.27 11.29
N THR A 212 6.13 -0.87 10.84
CA THR A 212 5.80 -2.00 11.72
C THR A 212 6.73 -3.20 11.51
N HIS A 213 7.55 -3.20 10.47
CA HIS A 213 8.43 -4.31 10.16
C HIS A 213 9.71 -4.29 11.03
N GLY A 214 9.85 -5.30 11.88
CA GLY A 214 11.03 -5.51 12.74
C GLY A 214 11.07 -4.62 14.00
N ARG A 215 10.50 -3.41 13.95
CA ARG A 215 10.26 -2.53 15.09
C ARG A 215 8.96 -1.75 14.85
N TYR A 216 8.21 -1.47 15.90
CA TYR A 216 7.04 -0.60 15.84
C TYR A 216 7.50 0.86 15.95
N GLN A 217 7.04 1.70 15.03
CA GLN A 217 7.27 3.13 15.01
C GLN A 217 5.96 3.86 14.76
N VAL A 218 5.77 5.00 15.44
CA VAL A 218 4.58 5.82 15.29
C VAL A 218 4.64 6.57 13.96
N TRP A 219 3.50 6.64 13.27
CA TRP A 219 3.37 7.46 12.08
C TRP A 219 3.44 8.95 12.45
N SER A 220 4.46 9.64 11.92
CA SER A 220 4.60 11.10 12.00
C SER A 220 5.25 11.64 10.72
N PRO A 221 4.46 12.18 9.77
CA PRO A 221 4.96 12.76 8.52
C PRO A 221 5.57 14.15 8.71
N ILE A 222 5.43 14.78 9.89
CA ILE A 222 5.95 16.13 10.20
C ILE A 222 7.24 16.02 11.01
N SER A 223 7.19 15.43 12.21
CA SER A 223 8.35 15.35 13.12
C SER A 223 9.19 14.07 12.94
N GLY A 224 8.66 13.06 12.25
CA GLY A 224 9.28 11.73 12.07
C GLY A 224 9.77 11.44 10.66
N ILE A 225 9.83 12.44 9.77
CA ILE A 225 10.08 12.26 8.33
C ILE A 225 11.37 11.47 8.02
N SER A 226 12.47 11.76 8.72
CA SER A 226 13.74 11.05 8.51
C SER A 226 13.63 9.56 8.83
N THR A 227 13.00 9.23 9.96
CA THR A 227 12.78 7.84 10.40
C THR A 227 11.86 7.10 9.43
N LEU A 228 10.80 7.77 8.97
CA LEU A 228 9.88 7.22 7.97
C LEU A 228 10.61 6.93 6.66
N VAL A 229 11.42 7.86 6.16
CA VAL A 229 12.17 7.69 4.91
C VAL A 229 13.17 6.54 5.00
N ASP A 230 13.91 6.42 6.11
CA ASP A 230 14.84 5.31 6.34
C ASP A 230 14.08 3.96 6.38
N ALA A 231 12.91 3.93 7.02
CA ALA A 231 12.06 2.74 7.07
C ALA A 231 11.51 2.37 5.68
N LEU A 232 11.11 3.35 4.88
CA LEU A 232 10.65 3.18 3.50
C LEU A 232 11.78 2.65 2.61
N GLU A 233 12.98 3.24 2.66
CA GLU A 233 14.15 2.75 1.90
C GLU A 233 14.42 1.27 2.22
N ALA A 234 14.47 0.93 3.51
CA ALA A 234 14.71 -0.43 3.96
C ALA A 234 13.60 -1.40 3.52
N GLN A 235 12.34 -0.96 3.54
CA GLN A 235 11.19 -1.76 3.09
C GLN A 235 11.25 -2.02 1.58
N VAL A 236 11.48 -0.99 0.78
CA VAL A 236 11.61 -1.09 -0.68
C VAL A 236 12.79 -1.99 -1.06
N ALA A 237 13.94 -1.86 -0.39
CA ALA A 237 15.10 -2.72 -0.63
C ALA A 237 14.79 -4.21 -0.37
N ARG A 238 14.01 -4.53 0.68
CA ARG A 238 13.56 -5.91 0.94
C ARG A 238 12.57 -6.41 -0.11
N GLU A 239 11.66 -5.57 -0.57
CA GLU A 239 10.68 -5.94 -1.59
C GLU A 239 11.33 -6.22 -2.95
N LEU A 240 12.41 -5.51 -3.29
CA LEU A 240 13.17 -5.78 -4.50
C LEU A 240 13.66 -7.24 -4.56
N GLY A 241 14.09 -7.81 -3.43
CA GLY A 241 14.45 -9.23 -3.34
C GLY A 241 13.26 -10.17 -3.54
N HIS A 242 12.08 -9.82 -3.03
CA HIS A 242 10.87 -10.64 -3.15
C HIS A 242 10.32 -10.71 -4.59
N LEU A 243 10.51 -9.66 -5.39
CA LEU A 243 10.09 -9.63 -6.78
C LEU A 243 10.75 -10.72 -7.62
N GLY A 244 12.00 -11.08 -7.31
CA GLY A 244 12.70 -12.18 -7.99
C GLY A 244 11.98 -13.51 -7.84
N THR A 245 11.55 -13.84 -6.62
CA THR A 245 10.77 -15.06 -6.31
C THR A 245 9.43 -15.05 -7.04
N LEU A 246 8.70 -13.94 -6.96
CA LEU A 246 7.38 -13.85 -7.58
C LEU A 246 7.46 -13.95 -9.11
N ARG A 247 8.46 -13.33 -9.74
CA ARG A 247 8.71 -13.46 -11.18
C ARG A 247 9.01 -14.90 -11.58
N HIS A 248 9.77 -15.63 -10.77
CA HIS A 248 10.04 -17.05 -11.00
C HIS A 248 8.77 -17.91 -10.90
N GLU A 249 7.89 -17.63 -9.94
CA GLU A 249 6.59 -18.30 -9.83
C GLU A 249 5.72 -18.02 -11.06
N LEU A 250 5.67 -16.78 -11.55
CA LEU A 250 4.91 -16.44 -12.76
C LEU A 250 5.48 -17.12 -14.02
N ALA A 251 6.80 -17.27 -14.12
CA ALA A 251 7.43 -18.01 -15.21
C ALA A 251 7.07 -19.50 -15.20
N LYS A 252 6.86 -20.12 -14.02
CA LYS A 252 6.34 -21.50 -13.94
C LYS A 252 4.95 -21.63 -14.50
N LEU A 253 4.09 -20.62 -14.31
CA LEU A 253 2.76 -20.60 -14.92
C LEU A 253 2.86 -20.56 -16.45
N ASP A 254 3.76 -19.75 -17.01
CA ASP A 254 3.99 -19.72 -18.46
C ASP A 254 4.48 -21.06 -19.01
N ALA A 255 5.40 -21.72 -18.29
CA ALA A 255 5.85 -23.05 -18.67
C ALA A 255 4.70 -24.08 -18.65
N ALA A 256 3.79 -24.00 -17.67
CA ALA A 256 2.61 -24.85 -17.61
C ALA A 256 1.62 -24.59 -18.77
N ALA A 257 1.44 -23.32 -19.15
CA ALA A 257 0.66 -22.95 -20.33
C ALA A 257 1.27 -23.49 -21.62
N ALA A 258 2.59 -23.34 -21.79
CA ALA A 258 3.31 -23.80 -22.98
C ALA A 258 3.35 -25.33 -23.12
N ALA A 259 3.35 -26.06 -21.99
CA ALA A 259 3.32 -27.51 -21.98
C ALA A 259 1.93 -28.12 -22.25
N ALA A 260 0.87 -27.30 -22.25
CA ALA A 260 -0.49 -27.75 -22.48
C ALA A 260 -0.67 -28.27 -23.92
N ARG A 261 -1.34 -29.42 -24.07
CA ARG A 261 -1.58 -30.06 -25.38
C ARG A 261 -3.08 -30.14 -25.69
N GLY A 262 -3.43 -30.10 -26.98
CA GLY A 262 -4.79 -30.32 -27.46
C GLY A 262 -5.78 -29.23 -27.06
N ARG A 263 -7.01 -29.62 -26.69
CA ARG A 263 -8.11 -28.69 -26.35
C ARG A 263 -8.08 -28.18 -24.90
N SER A 264 -6.92 -28.18 -24.25
CA SER A 264 -6.79 -27.75 -22.85
C SER A 264 -7.01 -26.25 -22.70
N ARG A 265 -7.77 -25.84 -21.68
CA ARG A 265 -7.97 -24.43 -21.29
C ARG A 265 -6.85 -23.88 -20.41
N MET A 266 -5.73 -24.58 -20.28
CA MET A 266 -4.63 -24.22 -19.37
C MET A 266 -3.99 -22.86 -19.70
N ALA A 267 -3.81 -22.54 -20.99
CA ALA A 267 -3.27 -21.24 -21.39
C ALA A 267 -4.20 -20.08 -20.97
N ASP A 268 -5.51 -20.23 -21.23
CA ASP A 268 -6.54 -19.28 -20.81
C ASP A 268 -6.54 -19.13 -19.27
N PHE A 269 -6.44 -20.25 -18.55
CA PHE A 269 -6.41 -20.26 -17.09
C PHE A 269 -5.17 -19.58 -16.53
N VAL A 270 -3.98 -19.82 -17.09
CA VAL A 270 -2.74 -19.12 -16.71
C VAL A 270 -2.87 -17.62 -16.98
N GLY A 271 -3.46 -17.24 -18.11
CA GLY A 271 -3.78 -15.85 -18.42
C GLY A 271 -4.69 -15.23 -17.36
N PHE A 272 -5.72 -15.96 -16.91
CA PHE A 272 -6.59 -15.54 -15.81
C PHE A 272 -5.82 -15.39 -14.48
N VAL A 273 -5.01 -16.37 -14.06
CA VAL A 273 -4.19 -16.29 -12.82
C VAL A 273 -3.27 -15.07 -12.84
N LYS A 274 -2.68 -14.73 -13.98
CA LYS A 274 -1.84 -13.53 -14.15
C LYS A 274 -2.62 -12.22 -14.06
N ARG A 275 -3.92 -12.21 -14.36
CA ARG A 275 -4.82 -11.07 -14.17
C ARG A 275 -5.41 -11.03 -12.76
N GLN A 276 -5.61 -12.18 -12.14
CA GLN A 276 -6.37 -12.37 -10.90
C GLN A 276 -5.49 -13.08 -9.84
N PRO A 277 -4.75 -12.33 -8.99
CA PRO A 277 -3.77 -12.92 -8.07
C PRO A 277 -4.35 -13.84 -6.98
N ILE A 278 -5.59 -13.56 -6.55
CA ILE A 278 -6.35 -14.38 -5.61
C ILE A 278 -7.61 -14.85 -6.33
N LEU A 279 -7.80 -16.16 -6.43
CA LEU A 279 -8.91 -16.72 -7.20
C LEU A 279 -9.74 -17.74 -6.42
N THR A 280 -10.99 -17.88 -6.85
CA THR A 280 -11.91 -18.95 -6.45
C THR A 280 -12.29 -19.79 -7.66
N SER A 281 -12.78 -21.01 -7.43
CA SER A 281 -13.29 -21.84 -8.53
C SER A 281 -14.47 -21.20 -9.26
N GLY A 282 -15.27 -20.37 -8.58
CA GLY A 282 -16.40 -19.65 -9.17
C GLY A 282 -15.94 -18.62 -10.21
N GLN A 283 -14.94 -17.81 -9.86
CA GLN A 283 -14.37 -16.82 -10.79
C GLN A 283 -13.73 -17.50 -12.02
N VAL A 284 -13.10 -18.66 -11.84
CA VAL A 284 -12.55 -19.44 -12.97
C VAL A 284 -13.66 -19.94 -13.88
N MET A 285 -14.78 -20.41 -13.33
CA MET A 285 -15.93 -20.85 -14.12
C MET A 285 -16.51 -19.70 -14.94
N GLU A 286 -16.65 -18.53 -14.33
CA GLU A 286 -17.22 -17.34 -14.93
C GLU A 286 -16.33 -16.77 -16.05
N ASP A 287 -15.04 -16.54 -15.78
CA ASP A 287 -14.11 -15.94 -16.76
C ASP A 287 -13.83 -16.87 -17.96
N LEU A 288 -13.71 -18.18 -17.73
CA LEU A 288 -13.38 -19.14 -18.80
C LEU A 288 -14.61 -19.78 -19.45
N GLY A 289 -15.82 -19.57 -18.92
CA GLY A 289 -17.04 -20.22 -19.41
C GLY A 289 -17.01 -21.75 -19.28
N VAL A 290 -16.42 -22.27 -18.20
CA VAL A 290 -16.21 -23.72 -17.99
C VAL A 290 -17.04 -24.27 -16.82
N THR A 291 -17.25 -25.59 -16.83
CA THR A 291 -17.92 -26.25 -15.70
C THR A 291 -17.06 -26.23 -14.43
N ARG A 292 -17.70 -26.40 -13.27
CA ARG A 292 -17.00 -26.52 -11.98
C ARG A 292 -15.96 -27.63 -11.96
N ALA A 293 -16.26 -28.78 -12.58
CA ALA A 293 -15.34 -29.91 -12.65
C ALA A 293 -14.08 -29.55 -13.44
N THR A 294 -14.24 -28.87 -14.58
CA THR A 294 -13.14 -28.37 -15.40
C THR A 294 -12.31 -27.33 -14.63
N ALA A 295 -12.96 -26.36 -13.97
CA ALA A 295 -12.26 -25.35 -13.16
C ALA A 295 -11.41 -25.98 -12.04
N LEU A 296 -11.99 -26.93 -11.29
CA LEU A 296 -11.25 -27.63 -10.23
C LEU A 296 -10.12 -28.52 -10.77
N SER A 297 -10.28 -29.11 -11.96
CA SER A 297 -9.22 -29.87 -12.62
C SER A 297 -8.04 -28.98 -13.04
N LEU A 298 -8.32 -27.81 -13.60
CA LEU A 298 -7.30 -26.81 -13.95
C LEU A 298 -6.54 -26.33 -12.71
N ILE A 299 -7.28 -25.94 -11.66
CA ILE A 299 -6.72 -25.55 -10.37
C ILE A 299 -5.86 -26.68 -9.79
N GLY A 300 -6.40 -27.90 -9.73
CA GLY A 300 -5.70 -29.08 -9.19
C GLY A 300 -4.42 -29.42 -9.94
N THR A 301 -4.36 -29.13 -11.25
CA THR A 301 -3.15 -29.33 -12.04
C THR A 301 -2.04 -28.36 -11.61
N LEU A 302 -2.34 -27.06 -11.49
CA LEU A 302 -1.37 -26.07 -11.02
C LEU A 302 -1.03 -26.23 -9.53
N GLU A 303 -1.98 -26.69 -8.72
CA GLU A 303 -1.77 -27.03 -7.31
C GLU A 303 -0.82 -28.22 -7.15
N GLY A 304 -1.01 -29.29 -7.94
CA GLY A 304 -0.12 -30.45 -7.96
C GLY A 304 1.31 -30.14 -8.45
N GLN A 305 1.48 -29.08 -9.23
CA GLN A 305 2.79 -28.56 -9.67
C GLN A 305 3.41 -27.57 -8.68
N GLY A 306 2.70 -27.19 -7.62
CA GLY A 306 3.14 -26.19 -6.65
C GLY A 306 3.11 -24.74 -7.18
N SER A 307 2.41 -24.48 -8.29
CA SER A 307 2.25 -23.14 -8.87
C SER A 307 1.10 -22.36 -8.24
N LEU A 308 0.13 -23.07 -7.64
CA LEU A 308 -0.93 -22.51 -6.82
C LEU A 308 -1.03 -23.26 -5.49
N VAL A 309 -1.50 -22.57 -4.45
CA VAL A 309 -1.73 -23.16 -3.13
C VAL A 309 -3.10 -22.71 -2.64
N ASP A 310 -3.95 -23.66 -2.24
CA ASP A 310 -5.14 -23.33 -1.45
C ASP A 310 -4.69 -22.80 -0.09
N PHE A 311 -4.96 -21.54 0.21
CA PHE A 311 -4.52 -20.92 1.46
C PHE A 311 -5.60 -20.77 2.52
N THR A 312 -6.75 -21.38 2.31
CA THR A 312 -7.88 -21.36 3.23
C THR A 312 -8.08 -22.67 3.98
N ALA A 313 -8.56 -22.57 5.22
CA ALA A 313 -8.69 -23.72 6.11
C ALA A 313 -10.00 -24.52 5.93
N ARG A 314 -10.99 -24.04 5.14
CA ARG A 314 -12.34 -24.61 5.08
C ARG A 314 -12.80 -24.95 3.66
N ARG A 315 -13.62 -26.00 3.54
CA ARG A 315 -14.18 -26.49 2.26
C ARG A 315 -15.23 -25.57 1.63
N SER A 316 -15.90 -24.70 2.41
CA SER A 316 -17.05 -23.91 1.95
C SER A 316 -16.69 -22.71 1.08
N ALA A 317 -15.47 -22.18 1.21
CA ALA A 317 -14.96 -21.10 0.37
C ALA A 317 -13.44 -21.27 0.26
N ARG A 318 -12.98 -21.79 -0.88
CA ARG A 318 -11.56 -22.07 -1.14
C ARG A 318 -10.96 -20.96 -1.99
N PHE A 319 -9.77 -20.50 -1.61
CA PHE A 319 -9.03 -19.48 -2.34
C PHE A 319 -7.64 -19.99 -2.65
N TRP A 320 -7.22 -19.73 -3.88
CA TRP A 320 -5.90 -20.08 -4.36
C TRP A 320 -5.14 -18.83 -4.74
N ALA A 321 -3.84 -18.87 -4.51
CA ALA A 321 -2.88 -17.84 -4.92
C ALA A 321 -1.53 -18.52 -5.22
N THR A 322 -0.59 -17.78 -5.79
CA THR A 322 0.80 -18.25 -5.90
C THR A 322 1.39 -18.49 -4.50
N PRO A 323 2.39 -19.39 -4.35
CA PRO A 323 2.92 -19.75 -3.04
C PRO A 323 3.39 -18.55 -2.20
N THR A 324 4.10 -17.60 -2.81
CA THR A 324 4.58 -16.41 -2.10
C THR A 324 3.43 -15.51 -1.63
N LEU A 325 2.41 -15.31 -2.48
CA LEU A 325 1.23 -14.53 -2.11
C LEU A 325 0.41 -15.23 -1.02
N ALA A 326 0.17 -16.53 -1.17
CA ALA A 326 -0.47 -17.36 -0.16
C ALA A 326 0.27 -17.31 1.19
N ALA A 327 1.60 -17.33 1.18
CA ALA A 327 2.40 -17.21 2.39
C ALA A 327 2.20 -15.84 3.07
N ARG A 328 2.20 -14.73 2.32
CA ARG A 328 1.90 -13.38 2.86
C ARG A 328 0.50 -13.31 3.46
N LEU A 329 -0.48 -13.91 2.78
CA LEU A 329 -1.87 -13.94 3.22
C LEU A 329 -2.10 -14.88 4.42
N ARG A 330 -1.27 -15.91 4.63
CA ARG A 330 -1.35 -16.81 5.79
C ARG A 330 -0.57 -16.31 7.00
N HIS A 331 0.60 -15.71 6.78
CA HIS A 331 1.60 -15.44 7.82
C HIS A 331 1.71 -13.96 8.21
N GLY A 332 0.79 -13.10 7.79
CA GLY A 332 0.71 -11.70 8.25
C GLY A 332 0.91 -11.62 9.77
N SER A 333 2.06 -11.09 10.17
CA SER A 333 2.72 -11.41 11.43
C SER A 333 2.11 -10.71 12.63
N VAL A 334 1.40 -11.46 13.48
CA VAL A 334 1.41 -11.20 14.93
C VAL A 334 1.65 -12.53 15.66
N ARG A 335 2.93 -12.93 15.70
CA ARG A 335 3.46 -13.65 16.87
C ARG A 335 4.40 -12.70 17.62
N ALA A 336 3.87 -11.55 18.03
CA ALA A 336 4.41 -10.89 19.19
C ALA A 336 4.05 -11.78 20.39
N ARG A 337 5.08 -12.41 20.98
CA ARG A 337 4.97 -13.18 22.22
C ARG A 337 4.18 -12.35 23.25
N PRO A 338 3.31 -12.95 24.09
CA PRO A 338 2.69 -12.23 25.18
C PRO A 338 3.78 -11.75 26.13
N GLN A 339 4.14 -10.46 26.09
CA GLN A 339 4.71 -9.84 27.28
C GLN A 339 3.54 -9.69 28.24
N ALA A 340 3.64 -10.45 29.32
CA ALA A 340 2.69 -10.46 30.41
C ALA A 340 2.34 -9.02 30.82
N ALA A 341 1.04 -8.78 30.96
CA ALA A 341 0.57 -7.75 31.86
C ALA A 341 1.20 -8.02 33.24
N GLY A 342 1.96 -7.05 33.75
CA GLY A 342 2.58 -7.12 35.07
C GLY A 342 4.10 -7.08 35.04
N GLN A 343 4.64 -5.87 34.88
CA GLN A 343 5.59 -5.24 35.79
C GLN A 343 6.14 -3.99 35.10
N GLY A 344 6.04 -2.85 35.79
CA GLY A 344 6.45 -1.55 35.30
C GLY A 344 7.85 -1.58 34.70
N ARG A 345 7.93 -1.37 33.40
CA ARG A 345 9.12 -0.89 32.73
C ARG A 345 8.75 0.45 32.15
N GLU A 346 9.43 1.47 32.65
CA GLU A 346 9.35 2.86 32.23
C GLU A 346 9.10 2.94 30.74
N ALA A 347 7.99 3.59 30.37
CA ALA A 347 7.75 4.05 29.04
C ALA A 347 9.04 4.74 28.57
N GLY A 348 9.66 4.19 27.52
CA GLY A 348 10.77 4.84 26.85
C GLY A 348 10.35 6.28 26.61
N LYS A 349 11.12 7.21 27.21
CA LYS A 349 10.87 8.65 27.18
C LYS A 349 10.31 9.04 25.82
N VAL A 350 9.05 9.47 25.82
CA VAL A 350 8.53 10.37 24.78
C VAL A 350 9.61 11.43 24.61
N PRO A 351 10.17 11.67 23.41
CA PRO A 351 11.06 12.79 23.21
C PRO A 351 10.34 14.00 23.79
N GLU A 352 11.01 14.64 24.74
CA GLU A 352 10.56 15.87 25.39
C GLU A 352 9.93 16.74 24.30
N LEU A 353 8.61 16.92 24.38
CA LEU A 353 7.89 17.78 23.46
C LEU A 353 8.51 19.17 23.66
N ASP A 354 9.38 19.55 22.72
CA ASP A 354 9.71 20.95 22.46
C ASP A 354 8.39 21.74 22.59
N GLN A 355 8.48 22.88 23.28
CA GLN A 355 7.43 23.85 23.62
C GLN A 355 6.20 23.82 22.69
N PRO A 356 4.97 24.10 23.16
CA PRO A 356 3.78 24.12 22.30
C PRO A 356 4.02 25.07 21.12
N ARG A 357 4.35 24.50 19.96
CA ARG A 357 4.59 25.23 18.73
C ARG A 357 3.24 25.60 18.16
N THR A 358 3.13 26.83 17.68
CA THR A 358 1.92 27.24 16.99
C THR A 358 1.81 26.49 15.67
N ARG A 359 0.59 26.36 15.14
CA ARG A 359 0.37 25.77 13.80
C ARG A 359 1.22 26.47 12.73
N GLU A 360 1.38 27.79 12.86
CA GLU A 360 2.21 28.61 11.97
C GLU A 360 3.70 28.20 12.04
N ASP A 361 4.22 27.86 13.23
CA ASP A 361 5.61 27.38 13.39
C ASP A 361 5.82 25.99 12.76
N GLU A 362 4.83 25.10 12.84
CA GLU A 362 4.92 23.77 12.23
C GLU A 362 4.76 23.83 10.70
N GLU A 363 3.86 24.68 10.19
CA GLU A 363 3.70 24.97 8.77
C GLU A 363 4.99 25.56 8.19
N ALA A 364 5.56 26.59 8.82
CA ALA A 364 6.81 27.22 8.39
C ALA A 364 7.98 26.23 8.37
N ARG A 365 8.07 25.35 9.37
CA ARG A 365 9.13 24.32 9.44
C ARG A 365 8.96 23.24 8.36
N LEU A 366 7.72 22.84 8.09
CA LEU A 366 7.42 21.88 7.03
C LEU A 366 7.76 22.48 5.66
N GLU A 367 7.37 23.73 5.40
CA GLU A 367 7.71 24.47 4.19
C GLU A 367 9.22 24.65 4.03
N GLU A 368 9.95 24.96 5.11
CA GLU A 368 11.41 25.03 5.09
C GLU A 368 12.04 23.69 4.71
N LEU A 369 11.65 22.59 5.38
CA LEU A 369 12.22 21.25 5.12
C LEU A 369 11.93 20.75 3.70
N LEU A 370 10.75 21.04 3.17
CA LEU A 370 10.34 20.65 1.82
C LEU A 370 10.94 21.57 0.75
N GLY A 371 11.03 22.88 1.02
CA GLY A 371 11.68 23.86 0.14
C GLY A 371 13.17 23.61 -0.02
N GLU A 372 13.87 23.28 1.07
CA GLU A 372 15.27 22.84 1.01
C GLU A 372 15.46 21.59 0.16
N LEU A 373 14.48 20.68 0.17
CA LEU A 373 14.49 19.44 -0.59
C LEU A 373 14.30 19.70 -2.09
N ASP A 374 13.35 20.57 -2.48
CA ASP A 374 13.15 20.95 -3.88
C ASP A 374 14.36 21.66 -4.46
N ASP A 375 14.96 22.57 -3.69
CA ASP A 375 16.16 23.28 -4.12
C ASP A 375 17.33 22.30 -4.37
N ALA A 376 17.44 21.26 -3.53
CA ALA A 376 18.46 20.24 -3.71
C ALA A 376 18.17 19.31 -4.90
N LEU A 377 16.90 18.98 -5.17
CA LEU A 377 16.50 18.20 -6.34
C LEU A 377 16.72 18.96 -7.65
N ARG A 378 16.31 20.23 -7.71
CA ARG A 378 16.56 21.11 -8.87
C ARG A 378 18.06 21.23 -9.15
N GLY A 379 18.89 21.30 -8.11
CA GLY A 379 20.34 21.28 -8.24
C GLY A 379 20.90 20.00 -8.88
N VAL A 380 20.29 18.83 -8.60
CA VAL A 380 20.68 17.55 -9.23
C VAL A 380 20.25 17.52 -10.70
N ASP A 381 19.05 17.97 -11.03
CA ASP A 381 18.55 18.03 -12.41
C ASP A 381 19.37 18.98 -13.28
N GLU A 382 19.82 20.12 -12.74
CA GLU A 382 20.73 21.03 -13.43
C GLU A 382 22.09 20.40 -13.73
N VAL A 383 22.63 19.58 -12.83
CA VAL A 383 23.88 18.84 -13.05
C VAL A 383 23.67 17.76 -14.12
N MET A 384 22.55 17.04 -14.08
CA MET A 384 22.20 16.01 -15.06
C MET A 384 21.90 16.57 -16.46
N ARG A 385 21.46 17.83 -16.59
CA ARG A 385 21.30 18.50 -17.90
C ARG A 385 22.61 19.03 -18.50
N ARG A 386 23.67 19.16 -17.68
CA ARG A 386 24.98 19.71 -18.10
C ARG A 386 26.03 18.64 -18.40
N GLY A 387 25.83 17.40 -17.97
CA GLY A 387 26.62 16.23 -18.35
C GLY A 387 25.96 15.47 -19.49
#